data_AF-A0AAW0AAD6-F1
#
_entry.id   AF-A0AAW0AAD6-F1
#
_cell.length_a   1.000
_cell.length_b   1.000
_cell.length_c   1.000
_cell.angle_alpha   90.00
_cell.angle_beta   90.00
_cell.angle_gamma   90.00
#
_symmetry.space_group_name_H-M   'P 1'
#
loop_
_entity.id
_entity.type
_entity.pdbx_description
1 polymer ?
#
loop_
_entity_poly.entity_id
_entity_poly.type
_entity_poly.pdbx_seq_one_letter_code
_entity_poly.pdbx_strand_id
1 'polypeptide(L)'
;MTTLDISAAATAFTLSYARAMAIASSSDSNNSSLTPVTAAALAAHYSNTTASTFGQQKRFSSFEETTKSITGHLASFEQHGLGLDIKLSSHRVEPVIETSAVCWITWEIKPLSGSGFEGWKWENVYVYRRGVQGEEKKTIGAMGSDDGWDKPEGCWEYIVTDNEIAGILARVPKFFEHGV
;
A
#
# COMPACT_ATOMS: atom_id res chain seq x y z
N MET A 1 33.72 3.85 2.09
CA MET A 1 32.30 3.84 1.65
C MET A 1 31.53 3.10 2.71
N THR A 2 30.69 3.80 3.48
CA THR A 2 29.72 3.15 4.38
C THR A 2 28.64 2.54 3.51
N THR A 3 28.55 1.21 3.48
CA THR A 3 27.40 0.50 2.93
C THR A 3 26.15 1.01 3.64
N LEU A 4 25.31 1.76 2.95
CA LEU A 4 24.01 2.20 3.46
C LEU A 4 23.20 0.95 3.84
N ASP A 5 22.75 0.88 5.08
CA ASP A 5 21.99 -0.26 5.61
C ASP A 5 20.68 -0.43 4.83
N ILE A 6 20.55 -1.56 4.13
CA ILE A 6 19.36 -1.89 3.35
C ILE A 6 18.13 -2.09 4.24
N SER A 7 18.34 -2.53 5.49
CA SER A 7 17.28 -2.71 6.46
C SER A 7 16.66 -1.37 6.83
N ALA A 8 17.50 -0.38 7.19
CA ALA A 8 17.05 0.98 7.50
C ALA A 8 16.34 1.63 6.30
N ALA A 9 16.85 1.45 5.08
CA ALA A 9 16.23 1.98 3.86
C ALA A 9 14.84 1.37 3.61
N ALA A 10 14.73 0.04 3.68
CA ALA A 10 13.47 -0.68 3.48
C ALA A 10 12.45 -0.37 4.60
N THR A 11 12.90 -0.20 5.86
CA THR A 11 12.06 0.25 6.97
C THR A 11 11.53 1.66 6.71
N ALA A 12 12.39 2.62 6.34
CA ALA A 12 11.94 3.99 6.01
C ALA A 12 10.93 3.99 4.87
N PHE A 13 11.17 3.18 3.82
CA PHE A 13 10.26 3.02 2.71
C PHE A 13 8.90 2.42 3.14
N THR A 14 8.93 1.39 3.99
CA THR A 14 7.74 0.77 4.59
C THR A 14 6.91 1.78 5.38
N LEU A 15 7.55 2.61 6.20
CA LEU A 15 6.87 3.63 7.00
C LEU A 15 6.27 4.75 6.13
N SER A 16 6.95 5.13 5.04
CA SER A 16 6.38 6.05 4.03
C SER A 16 5.13 5.45 3.36
N TYR A 17 5.18 4.16 3.01
CA TYR A 17 4.04 3.47 2.41
C TYR A 17 2.85 3.37 3.39
N ALA A 18 3.13 3.09 4.67
CA ALA A 18 2.13 3.11 5.73
C ALA A 18 1.52 4.50 5.94
N ARG A 19 2.33 5.57 5.88
CA ARG A 19 1.83 6.95 5.94
C ARG A 19 0.90 7.25 4.75
N ALA A 20 1.22 6.77 3.55
CA ALA A 20 0.34 6.90 2.40
C ALA A 20 -1.00 6.20 2.59
N MET A 21 -1.02 4.98 3.14
CA MET A 21 -2.27 4.25 3.44
C MET A 21 -3.13 5.00 4.47
N ALA A 22 -2.49 5.61 5.48
CA ALA A 22 -3.16 6.31 6.56
C ALA A 22 -3.85 7.63 6.14
N ILE A 23 -3.60 8.17 4.93
CA ILE A 23 -4.23 9.40 4.44
C ILE A 23 -5.76 9.28 4.49
N ALA A 24 -6.30 8.18 3.97
CA ALA A 24 -7.74 7.95 3.96
C ALA A 24 -8.30 7.58 5.36
N SER A 25 -7.45 7.06 6.25
CA SER A 25 -7.83 6.62 7.61
C SER A 25 -8.20 7.77 8.55
N SER A 26 -7.78 9.00 8.25
CA SER A 26 -8.04 10.21 9.06
C SER A 26 -9.50 10.68 9.05
N SER A 27 -10.36 10.05 8.26
CA SER A 27 -11.72 10.54 7.99
C SER A 27 -12.76 9.79 8.82
N ASP A 28 -13.25 10.40 9.90
CA ASP A 28 -14.39 9.90 10.70
C ASP A 28 -15.74 9.93 9.95
N SER A 29 -15.73 10.10 8.63
CA SER A 29 -16.94 10.12 7.79
C SER A 29 -16.56 9.79 6.35
N ASN A 30 -17.56 9.33 5.58
CA ASN A 30 -17.60 8.94 4.16
C ASN A 30 -16.91 9.89 3.15
N ASN A 31 -15.69 10.35 3.42
CA ASN A 31 -15.02 11.36 2.63
C ASN A 31 -14.14 10.70 1.57
N SER A 32 -14.81 10.13 0.57
CA SER A 32 -14.21 9.58 -0.65
C SER A 32 -13.30 10.57 -1.41
N SER A 33 -13.27 11.85 -0.99
CA SER A 33 -12.40 12.89 -1.55
C SER A 33 -10.90 12.65 -1.32
N LEU A 34 -10.51 11.86 -0.31
CA LEU A 34 -9.10 11.53 -0.05
C LEU A 34 -8.62 10.27 -0.78
N THR A 35 -9.52 9.50 -1.40
CA THR A 35 -9.19 8.29 -2.16
C THR A 35 -8.20 8.58 -3.31
N PRO A 36 -8.37 9.63 -4.14
CA PRO A 36 -7.41 9.97 -5.17
C PRO A 36 -6.01 10.33 -4.64
N VAL A 37 -5.95 11.07 -3.52
CA VAL A 37 -4.67 11.47 -2.89
C VAL A 37 -3.94 10.24 -2.35
N THR A 38 -4.68 9.38 -1.64
CA THR A 38 -4.20 8.11 -1.09
C THR A 38 -3.70 7.19 -2.20
N ALA A 39 -4.49 7.01 -3.25
CA ALA A 39 -4.13 6.17 -4.39
C ALA A 39 -2.86 6.66 -5.09
N ALA A 40 -2.73 7.97 -5.34
CA ALA A 40 -1.54 8.54 -5.95
C ALA A 40 -0.29 8.39 -5.06
N ALA A 41 -0.42 8.60 -3.75
CA ALA A 41 0.68 8.43 -2.79
C ALA A 41 1.13 6.96 -2.69
N LEU A 42 0.19 6.02 -2.66
CA LEU A 42 0.49 4.59 -2.70
C LEU A 42 1.13 4.19 -4.04
N ALA A 43 0.56 4.62 -5.16
CA ALA A 43 1.06 4.34 -6.51
C ALA A 43 2.52 4.78 -6.69
N ALA A 44 2.94 5.85 -6.03
CA ALA A 44 4.32 6.33 -6.09
C ALA A 44 5.36 5.38 -5.46
N HIS A 45 4.93 4.38 -4.69
CA HIS A 45 5.83 3.36 -4.12
C HIS A 45 6.03 2.17 -5.06
N TYR A 46 5.31 2.11 -6.18
CA TYR A 46 5.39 1.03 -7.15
C TYR A 46 6.14 1.48 -8.40
N SER A 47 6.99 0.62 -8.93
CA SER A 47 7.69 0.84 -10.19
C SER A 47 7.95 -0.50 -10.86
N ASN A 48 7.28 -0.74 -11.99
CA ASN A 48 7.38 -1.98 -12.75
C ASN A 48 7.11 -3.25 -11.90
N THR A 49 6.16 -3.13 -10.97
CA THR A 49 5.88 -4.10 -9.91
C THR A 49 5.10 -5.30 -10.43
N THR A 50 5.45 -6.50 -9.98
CA THR A 50 4.59 -7.69 -10.13
C THR A 50 3.85 -7.96 -8.82
N ALA A 51 2.52 -7.96 -8.87
CA ALA A 51 1.68 -8.42 -7.78
C ALA A 51 1.23 -9.87 -8.02
N SER A 52 1.28 -10.69 -6.98
CA SER A 52 0.74 -12.04 -7.01
C SER A 52 -0.36 -12.24 -5.97
N THR A 53 -1.42 -12.90 -6.41
CA THR A 53 -2.59 -13.25 -5.59
C THR A 53 -3.07 -14.65 -6.00
N PHE A 54 -3.02 -15.62 -5.09
CA PHE A 54 -3.45 -17.01 -5.30
C PHE A 54 -2.88 -17.64 -6.59
N GLY A 55 -1.60 -17.38 -6.87
CA GLY A 55 -0.91 -17.88 -8.07
C GLY A 55 -1.20 -17.10 -9.36
N GLN A 56 -2.13 -16.14 -9.35
CA GLN A 56 -2.29 -15.18 -10.45
C GLN A 56 -1.24 -14.08 -10.31
N GLN A 57 -0.85 -13.50 -11.45
CA GLN A 57 0.11 -12.40 -11.50
C GLN A 57 -0.42 -11.24 -12.33
N LYS A 58 -0.24 -10.02 -11.82
CA LYS A 58 -0.49 -8.77 -12.54
C LYS A 58 0.77 -7.91 -12.47
N ARG A 59 1.17 -7.35 -13.61
CA ARG A 59 2.28 -6.41 -13.67
C ARG A 59 1.75 -4.99 -13.84
N PHE A 60 2.20 -4.08 -12.99
CA PHE A 60 1.89 -2.66 -13.09
C PHE A 60 3.05 -1.94 -13.77
N SER A 61 2.81 -1.42 -14.97
CA SER A 61 3.89 -0.89 -15.82
C SER A 61 3.97 0.64 -15.83
N SER A 62 2.95 1.33 -15.30
CA SER A 62 2.92 2.78 -15.23
C SER A 62 2.29 3.30 -13.94
N PHE A 63 2.63 4.55 -13.59
CA PHE A 63 2.04 5.25 -12.45
C PHE A 63 0.52 5.42 -12.61
N GLU A 64 0.04 5.73 -13.81
CA GLU A 64 -1.39 5.90 -14.11
C GLU A 64 -2.17 4.59 -13.93
N GLU A 65 -1.66 3.48 -14.48
CA GLU A 65 -2.29 2.16 -14.33
C GLU A 65 -2.36 1.75 -12.87
N THR A 66 -1.24 1.94 -12.15
CA THR A 66 -1.15 1.64 -10.71
C THR A 66 -2.16 2.47 -9.93
N THR A 67 -2.20 3.79 -10.17
CA THR A 67 -3.12 4.70 -9.50
C THR A 67 -4.57 4.29 -9.76
N LYS A 68 -4.95 4.00 -11.01
CA LYS A 68 -6.30 3.55 -11.35
C LYS A 68 -6.66 2.24 -10.63
N SER A 69 -5.74 1.28 -10.59
CA SER A 69 -5.97 0.01 -9.91
C SER A 69 -6.15 0.18 -8.40
N ILE A 70 -5.34 1.02 -7.76
CA ILE A 70 -5.44 1.30 -6.32
C ILE A 70 -6.73 2.06 -6.01
N THR A 71 -7.10 3.05 -6.82
CA THR A 71 -8.38 3.78 -6.67
C THR A 71 -9.57 2.83 -6.71
N GLY A 72 -9.62 1.90 -7.67
CA GLY A 72 -10.71 0.92 -7.76
C GLY A 72 -10.75 -0.02 -6.54
N HIS A 73 -9.59 -0.44 -6.05
CA HIS A 73 -9.49 -1.27 -4.84
C HIS A 73 -10.01 -0.52 -3.60
N LEU A 74 -9.54 0.71 -3.36
CA LEU A 74 -10.00 1.55 -2.24
C LEU A 74 -11.50 1.85 -2.32
N ALA A 75 -12.02 2.18 -3.51
CA ALA A 75 -13.45 2.39 -3.70
C ALA A 75 -14.27 1.13 -3.38
N SER A 76 -13.75 -0.06 -3.69
CA SER A 76 -14.40 -1.33 -3.35
C SER A 76 -14.48 -1.56 -1.84
N PHE A 77 -13.46 -1.16 -1.08
CA PHE A 77 -13.52 -1.19 0.40
C PHE A 77 -14.66 -0.32 0.93
N GLU A 78 -14.79 0.92 0.44
CA GLU A 78 -15.85 1.83 0.86
C GLU A 78 -17.24 1.32 0.46
N GLN A 79 -17.42 0.88 -0.79
CA GLN A 79 -18.69 0.37 -1.31
C GLN A 79 -19.24 -0.82 -0.51
N HIS A 80 -18.35 -1.68 -0.01
CA HIS A 80 -18.73 -2.86 0.77
C HIS A 80 -18.75 -2.61 2.28
N GLY A 81 -18.63 -1.37 2.74
CA GLY A 81 -18.72 -1.03 4.16
C GLY A 81 -17.48 -1.36 4.99
N LEU A 82 -16.38 -1.79 4.35
CA LEU A 82 -15.11 -2.08 5.02
C LEU A 82 -14.37 -0.81 5.43
N GLY A 83 -14.56 0.31 4.72
CA GLY A 83 -13.88 1.57 5.01
C GLY A 83 -12.38 1.52 4.78
N LEU A 84 -11.70 2.63 5.11
CA LEU A 84 -10.27 2.85 4.79
C LEU A 84 -9.41 3.17 6.02
N ASP A 85 -9.90 2.89 7.23
CA ASP A 85 -9.08 2.97 8.44
C ASP A 85 -8.16 1.73 8.52
N ILE A 86 -7.12 1.74 7.68
CA ILE A 86 -6.11 0.70 7.55
C ILE A 86 -4.79 1.24 8.09
N LYS A 87 -4.30 0.63 9.16
CA LYS A 87 -3.08 1.05 9.85
C LYS A 87 -2.02 -0.05 9.82
N LEU A 88 -0.76 0.37 9.82
CA LEU A 88 0.37 -0.53 10.03
C LEU A 88 0.32 -1.06 11.46
N SER A 89 0.17 -2.37 11.63
CA SER A 89 0.21 -3.02 12.95
C SER A 89 1.62 -3.46 13.32
N SER A 90 2.37 -4.05 12.38
CA SER A 90 3.76 -4.46 12.59
C SER A 90 4.47 -4.65 11.25
N HIS A 91 5.80 -4.66 11.25
CA HIS A 91 6.58 -5.04 10.08
C HIS A 91 7.88 -5.73 10.48
N ARG A 92 8.42 -6.55 9.58
CA ARG A 92 9.73 -7.18 9.67
C ARG A 92 10.44 -7.03 8.33
N VAL A 93 11.70 -6.64 8.37
CA VAL A 93 12.57 -6.50 7.19
C VAL A 93 13.66 -7.56 7.23
N GLU A 94 13.82 -8.27 6.12
CA GLU A 94 14.81 -9.32 5.93
C GLU A 94 15.70 -8.92 4.74
N PRO A 95 16.92 -8.41 4.98
CA PRO A 95 17.89 -8.11 3.93
C PRO A 95 18.17 -9.33 3.05
N VAL A 96 18.19 -9.13 1.73
CA VAL A 96 18.55 -10.18 0.77
C VAL A 96 19.92 -9.88 0.17
N ILE A 97 20.09 -8.66 -0.35
CA ILE A 97 21.33 -8.12 -0.90
C ILE A 97 21.43 -6.63 -0.58
N GLU A 98 22.56 -5.99 -0.88
CA GLU A 98 22.80 -4.57 -0.58
C GLU A 98 21.77 -3.60 -1.17
N THR A 99 21.01 -4.03 -2.18
CA THR A 99 19.98 -3.23 -2.87
C THR A 99 18.55 -3.77 -2.69
N SER A 100 18.35 -4.84 -1.90
CA SER A 100 17.02 -5.42 -1.71
C SER A 100 16.79 -6.07 -0.37
N ALA A 101 15.52 -6.00 0.06
CA ALA A 101 15.03 -6.67 1.25
C ALA A 101 13.61 -7.20 1.02
N VAL A 102 13.25 -8.26 1.72
CA VAL A 102 11.87 -8.71 1.87
C VAL A 102 11.26 -8.02 3.09
N CYS A 103 10.09 -7.44 2.91
CA CYS A 103 9.33 -6.76 3.95
C CYS A 103 8.03 -7.51 4.20
N TRP A 104 7.90 -8.08 5.39
CA TRP A 104 6.66 -8.65 5.90
C TRP A 104 5.90 -7.53 6.59
N ILE A 105 4.72 -7.17 6.09
CA ILE A 105 3.97 -6.01 6.58
C ILE A 105 2.59 -6.48 7.03
N THR A 106 2.32 -6.35 8.33
CA THR A 106 1.01 -6.63 8.92
C THR A 106 0.18 -5.35 8.99
N TRP A 107 -0.97 -5.39 8.32
CA TRP A 107 -1.98 -4.34 8.35
C TRP A 107 -3.10 -4.71 9.31
N GLU A 108 -3.80 -3.70 9.82
CA GLU A 108 -5.02 -3.83 10.60
C GLU A 108 -6.06 -2.87 10.06
N ILE A 109 -7.27 -3.35 9.82
CA ILE A 109 -8.40 -2.52 9.41
C ILE A 109 -9.42 -2.38 10.53
N LYS A 110 -9.95 -1.17 10.67
CA LYS A 110 -11.14 -0.87 11.45
C LYS A 110 -12.31 -0.58 10.50
N PRO A 111 -13.30 -1.48 10.39
CA PRO A 111 -14.45 -1.28 9.53
C PRO A 111 -15.30 -0.06 9.90
N LEU A 112 -16.12 0.41 8.95
CA LEU A 112 -17.05 1.51 9.21
C LEU A 112 -17.99 1.14 10.35
N SER A 113 -18.25 2.11 11.23
CA SER A 113 -19.22 1.93 12.31
C SER A 113 -20.60 1.56 11.75
N GLY A 114 -21.21 0.51 12.29
CA GLY A 114 -22.51 0.02 11.82
C GLY A 114 -22.48 -0.87 10.58
N SER A 115 -21.31 -1.15 9.99
CA SER A 115 -21.18 -2.06 8.84
C SER A 115 -21.44 -3.54 9.17
N GLY A 116 -21.39 -3.91 10.45
CA GLY A 116 -21.52 -5.31 10.90
C GLY A 116 -20.24 -6.13 10.74
N PHE A 117 -19.15 -5.57 10.21
CA PHE A 117 -17.86 -6.24 10.11
C PHE A 117 -17.01 -6.03 11.35
N GLU A 118 -16.34 -7.09 11.79
CA GLU A 118 -15.26 -7.01 12.76
C GLU A 118 -13.94 -6.67 12.06
N GLY A 119 -13.12 -5.84 12.71
CA GLY A 119 -11.77 -5.54 12.27
C GLY A 119 -10.88 -6.79 12.24
N TRP A 120 -9.88 -6.77 11.38
CA TRP A 120 -8.96 -7.89 11.26
C TRP A 120 -7.57 -7.43 10.84
N LYS A 121 -6.62 -8.36 10.94
CA LYS A 121 -5.25 -8.18 10.50
C LYS A 121 -4.92 -9.14 9.38
N TRP A 122 -4.04 -8.71 8.49
CA TRP A 122 -3.45 -9.57 7.46
C TRP A 122 -2.00 -9.16 7.23
N GLU A 123 -1.20 -10.11 6.76
CA GLU A 123 0.19 -9.87 6.42
C GLU A 123 0.40 -10.02 4.92
N ASN A 124 0.95 -8.99 4.30
CA ASN A 124 1.39 -9.03 2.91
C ASN A 124 2.93 -9.09 2.87
N VAL A 125 3.46 -9.70 1.82
CA VAL A 125 4.92 -9.78 1.58
C VAL A 125 5.27 -8.83 0.45
N TYR A 126 6.22 -7.94 0.69
CA TYR A 126 6.71 -6.98 -0.30
C TYR A 126 8.20 -7.19 -0.52
N VAL A 127 8.68 -6.97 -1.73
CA VAL A 127 10.10 -6.94 -2.03
C VAL A 127 10.48 -5.50 -2.33
N TYR A 128 11.33 -4.93 -1.46
CA TYR A 128 11.90 -3.62 -1.65
C TYR A 128 13.12 -3.70 -2.57
N ARG A 129 13.19 -2.77 -3.52
CA ARG A 129 14.37 -2.47 -4.33
C ARG A 129 14.80 -1.05 -4.05
N ARG A 130 16.06 -0.87 -3.64
CA ARG A 130 16.68 0.45 -3.50
C ARG A 130 16.70 1.16 -4.86
N GLY A 131 16.39 2.45 -4.84
CA GLY A 131 16.48 3.31 -6.02
C GLY A 131 17.92 3.49 -6.49
N VAL A 132 18.08 4.05 -7.68
CA VAL A 132 19.40 4.46 -8.17
C VAL A 132 19.74 5.81 -7.51
N GLN A 133 20.99 5.99 -7.07
CA GLN A 133 21.43 7.28 -6.52
C GLN A 133 21.14 8.42 -7.52
N GLY A 134 20.52 9.49 -7.03
CA GLY A 134 20.14 10.63 -7.87
C GLY A 134 18.76 10.51 -8.50
N GLU A 135 17.95 9.51 -8.11
CA GLU A 135 16.51 9.51 -8.36
C GLU A 135 15.89 10.81 -7.82
N GLU A 136 15.09 11.49 -8.64
CA GLU A 136 14.48 12.76 -8.25
C GLU A 136 13.56 12.54 -7.04
N LYS A 137 13.75 13.36 -6.00
CA LYS A 137 12.91 13.33 -4.82
C LYS A 137 11.47 13.60 -5.22
N LYS A 138 10.59 12.65 -4.92
CA LYS A 138 9.16 12.76 -5.19
C LYS A 138 8.42 13.14 -3.91
N THR A 139 7.89 14.35 -3.85
CA THR A 139 6.95 14.75 -2.79
C THR A 139 5.59 14.11 -3.06
N ILE A 140 5.04 13.42 -2.07
CA ILE A 140 3.76 12.69 -2.15
C ILE A 140 2.81 13.09 -1.03
N GLY A 141 1.53 12.73 -1.17
CA GLY A 141 0.50 12.93 -0.15
C GLY A 141 -0.02 14.36 0.01
N ALA A 142 0.42 15.29 -0.83
CA ALA A 142 0.14 16.72 -0.68
C ALA A 142 -1.12 17.20 -1.42
N MET A 143 -1.35 16.82 -2.69
CA MET A 143 -2.45 17.34 -3.54
C MET A 143 -2.81 18.84 -3.34
N GLY A 144 -1.79 19.69 -3.12
CA GLY A 144 -1.95 21.13 -2.88
C GLY A 144 -1.95 21.60 -1.42
N SER A 145 -1.76 20.71 -0.44
CA SER A 145 -1.53 21.04 0.97
C SER A 145 -0.03 21.01 1.34
N ASP A 146 0.31 21.64 2.45
CA ASP A 146 1.68 21.64 3.00
C ASP A 146 2.05 20.34 3.75
N ASP A 147 1.14 19.36 3.80
CA ASP A 147 1.31 18.09 4.55
C ASP A 147 2.08 17.00 3.78
N GLY A 148 2.52 17.34 2.56
CA GLY A 148 3.34 16.48 1.72
C GLY A 148 4.63 16.03 2.39
N TRP A 149 5.17 14.91 1.94
CA TRP A 149 6.50 14.47 2.36
C TRP A 149 7.31 13.89 1.21
N ASP A 150 8.63 13.97 1.35
CA ASP A 150 9.56 13.33 0.43
C ASP A 150 9.48 11.80 0.60
N LYS A 151 9.07 11.09 -0.46
CA LYS A 151 9.14 9.62 -0.50
C LYS A 151 10.62 9.19 -0.42
N PRO A 152 10.99 8.23 0.43
CA PRO A 152 12.30 7.59 0.38
C PRO A 152 12.58 6.93 -0.99
N GLU A 153 13.85 6.83 -1.36
CA GLU A 153 14.29 6.20 -2.62
C GLU A 153 13.86 4.73 -2.72
N GLY A 154 13.63 4.28 -3.95
CA GLY A 154 13.28 2.89 -4.26
C GLY A 154 11.80 2.63 -4.50
N CYS A 155 11.49 1.34 -4.64
CA CYS A 155 10.16 0.85 -5.00
C CYS A 155 9.87 -0.53 -4.39
N TRP A 156 8.58 -0.89 -4.39
CA TRP A 156 8.13 -2.27 -4.33
C TRP A 156 8.28 -2.90 -5.71
N GLU A 157 9.15 -3.88 -5.87
CA GLU A 157 9.32 -4.60 -7.14
C GLU A 157 8.39 -5.82 -7.25
N TYR A 158 8.00 -6.37 -6.10
CA TYR A 158 7.12 -7.54 -6.02
C TYR A 158 6.24 -7.48 -4.78
N ILE A 159 4.99 -7.94 -4.88
CA ILE A 159 4.08 -8.07 -3.73
C ILE A 159 3.31 -9.40 -3.77
N VAL A 160 3.04 -9.98 -2.60
CA VAL A 160 2.11 -11.09 -2.38
C VAL A 160 0.99 -10.61 -1.48
N THR A 161 -0.25 -10.74 -1.93
CA THR A 161 -1.44 -10.22 -1.24
C THR A 161 -2.46 -11.29 -0.86
N ASP A 162 -2.08 -12.57 -0.90
CA ASP A 162 -2.98 -13.70 -0.63
C ASP A 162 -3.77 -13.55 0.68
N ASN A 163 -3.11 -13.15 1.77
CA ASN A 163 -3.76 -13.01 3.08
C ASN A 163 -4.75 -11.84 3.12
N GLU A 164 -4.44 -10.72 2.44
CA GLU A 164 -5.36 -9.60 2.27
C GLU A 164 -6.64 -10.07 1.59
N ILE A 165 -6.47 -10.69 0.41
CA ILE A 165 -7.57 -11.04 -0.47
C ILE A 165 -8.39 -12.19 0.14
N ALA A 166 -7.74 -13.16 0.82
CA ALA A 166 -8.43 -14.18 1.60
C ALA A 166 -9.27 -13.57 2.73
N GLY A 167 -8.70 -12.61 3.47
CA GLY A 167 -9.37 -11.93 4.57
C GLY A 167 -10.59 -11.13 4.10
N ILE A 168 -10.48 -10.48 2.95
CA ILE A 168 -11.58 -9.76 2.28
C ILE A 168 -12.67 -10.76 1.84
N LEU A 169 -12.31 -11.78 1.07
CA LEU A 169 -13.29 -12.71 0.48
C LEU A 169 -14.02 -13.56 1.53
N ALA A 170 -13.42 -13.81 2.69
CA ALA A 170 -14.08 -14.45 3.82
C ALA A 170 -15.23 -13.59 4.40
N ARG A 171 -15.19 -12.26 4.23
CA ARG A 171 -16.19 -11.30 4.74
C ARG A 171 -17.12 -10.80 3.64
N VAL A 172 -16.58 -10.60 2.46
CA VAL A 172 -17.26 -10.06 1.28
C VAL A 172 -16.97 -10.98 0.08
N PRO A 173 -17.67 -12.12 -0.06
CA PRO A 173 -17.39 -13.08 -1.13
C PRO A 173 -17.51 -12.51 -2.55
N LYS A 174 -18.32 -11.46 -2.71
CA LYS A 174 -18.60 -10.78 -3.98
C LYS A 174 -17.76 -9.53 -4.20
N PHE A 175 -16.67 -9.34 -3.45
CA PHE A 175 -15.89 -8.09 -3.43
C PHE A 175 -15.46 -7.62 -4.84
N PHE A 176 -15.16 -8.55 -5.75
CA PHE A 176 -14.73 -8.26 -7.13
C PHE A 176 -15.85 -8.36 -8.18
N GLU A 177 -17.07 -8.73 -7.81
CA GLU A 177 -18.18 -8.94 -8.78
C GLU A 177 -18.74 -7.61 -9.34
N HIS A 178 -18.34 -6.46 -8.76
CA HIS A 178 -18.84 -5.14 -9.15
C HIS A 178 -17.78 -4.21 -9.78
N GLY A 179 -16.61 -4.74 -10.19
CA GLY A 179 -15.69 -3.95 -11.02
C GLY A 179 -14.34 -4.59 -11.35
N VAL A 180 -14.16 -4.92 -12.64
CA VAL A 180 -12.94 -4.62 -13.43
C VAL A 180 -13.41 -3.94 -14.71
#